data_AF-A0A7S1Y433-F1
#
_entry.id   AF-A0A7S1Y433-F1
#
_cell.length_a   1.000
_cell.length_b   1.000
_cell.length_c   1.000
_cell.angle_alpha   90.00
_cell.angle_beta   90.00
_cell.angle_gamma   90.00
#
_symmetry.space_group_name_H-M   'P 1'
#
loop_
_entity.id
_entity.type
_entity.pdbx_description
1 polymer ?
#
loop_
_entity_poly.entity_id
_entity_poly.type
_entity_poly.pdbx_seq_one_letter_code
_entity_poly.pdbx_strand_id
1 'polypeptide(L)'
;MEGVQAHLMLQDLAPTHIILYDADLAFVRAIEIYSCLRNNNSNSQEQQQQQQQLRLYLTLFEASAEEKTFLKSVEREQSSFERLIHHKKTMPLPVYTLSGTTQEMQLANNSASSTYA
;
A
#
# COMPACT_ATOMS: atom_id res chain seq x y z
N MET A 1 4.44 -5.79 16.64
CA MET A 1 5.81 -6.18 17.04
C MET A 1 6.45 -7.18 16.08
N GLU A 2 5.65 -7.89 15.28
CA GLU A 2 6.12 -8.97 14.39
C GLU A 2 6.90 -8.48 13.14
N GLY A 3 6.47 -7.37 12.53
CA GLY A 3 7.08 -6.86 11.30
C GLY A 3 8.53 -6.36 11.41
N VAL A 4 8.93 -5.78 12.55
CA VAL A 4 10.32 -5.31 12.77
C VAL A 4 11.27 -6.51 12.92
N GLN A 5 10.82 -7.55 13.60
CA GLN A 5 11.59 -8.78 13.78
C GLN A 5 11.76 -9.54 12.45
N ALA A 6 10.70 -9.60 11.65
CA ALA A 6 10.75 -10.16 10.30
C ALA A 6 11.80 -9.47 9.41
N HIS A 7 11.88 -8.14 9.47
CA HIS A 7 12.84 -7.38 8.68
C HIS A 7 14.30 -7.71 9.02
N LEU A 8 14.65 -7.70 10.32
CA LEU A 8 16.00 -8.02 10.78
C LEU A 8 16.39 -9.46 10.40
N MET A 9 15.49 -10.41 10.63
CA MET A 9 15.71 -11.82 10.26
C MET A 9 15.97 -11.98 8.76
N LEU A 10 15.17 -11.34 7.90
CA LEU A 10 15.34 -11.41 6.44
C LEU A 10 16.68 -10.82 5.99
N GLN A 11 17.15 -9.75 6.66
CA GLN A 11 18.44 -9.13 6.38
C GLN A 11 19.61 -10.01 6.81
N ASP A 12 19.52 -10.64 7.98
CA ASP A 12 20.56 -11.52 8.52
C ASP A 12 20.69 -12.81 7.71
N LEU A 13 19.56 -13.43 7.34
CA LEU A 13 19.53 -14.72 6.65
C LEU A 13 19.78 -14.58 5.14
N ALA A 14 19.45 -13.42 4.56
CA ALA A 14 19.55 -13.11 3.15
C ALA A 14 19.05 -14.22 2.18
N PRO A 15 17.85 -14.81 2.40
CA PRO A 15 17.42 -16.02 1.69
C PRO A 15 17.19 -15.78 0.20
N THR A 16 17.30 -16.85 -0.60
CA THR A 16 16.92 -16.87 -2.03
C THR A 16 15.59 -17.57 -2.28
N HIS A 17 15.23 -18.54 -1.42
CA HIS A 17 13.97 -19.28 -1.47
C HIS A 17 13.33 -19.24 -0.08
N ILE A 18 12.03 -18.94 -0.03
CA ILE A 18 11.23 -18.89 1.20
C ILE A 18 10.01 -19.79 1.00
N ILE A 19 9.76 -20.67 1.96
CA ILE A 19 8.58 -21.53 2.00
C ILE A 19 7.78 -21.14 3.24
N LEU A 20 6.56 -20.67 3.04
CA LEU A 20 5.64 -20.34 4.13
C LEU A 20 4.69 -21.50 4.34
N TYR A 21 4.79 -22.12 5.52
CA TYR A 21 3.88 -23.17 5.94
C TYR A 21 2.49 -22.62 6.29
N ASP A 22 2.47 -21.53 7.07
CA ASP A 22 1.28 -20.77 7.43
C ASP A 22 1.42 -19.39 6.78
N ALA A 23 0.46 -19.04 5.92
CA ALA A 23 0.51 -17.84 5.11
C ALA A 23 -0.03 -16.63 5.89
N ASP A 24 0.83 -15.94 6.62
CA ASP A 24 0.50 -14.63 7.20
C ASP A 24 0.74 -13.49 6.19
N LEU A 25 -0.31 -12.69 5.98
CA LEU A 25 -0.29 -11.56 5.05
C LEU A 25 0.70 -10.47 5.49
N ALA A 26 0.86 -10.22 6.80
CA ALA A 26 1.80 -9.22 7.28
C ALA A 26 3.26 -9.63 7.00
N PHE A 27 3.59 -10.91 7.16
CA PHE A 27 4.90 -11.44 6.79
C PHE A 27 5.14 -11.39 5.28
N VAL A 28 4.14 -11.73 4.46
CA VAL A 28 4.24 -11.60 2.99
C VAL A 28 4.58 -10.17 2.58
N ARG A 29 3.94 -9.15 3.18
CA ARG A 29 4.29 -7.73 2.94
C ARG A 29 5.73 -7.40 3.35
N ALA A 30 6.22 -7.95 4.45
CA ALA A 30 7.61 -7.75 4.87
C ALA A 30 8.61 -8.33 3.84
N ILE A 31 8.30 -9.50 3.27
CA ILE A 31 9.09 -10.12 2.20
C ILE A 31 9.07 -9.25 0.93
N GLU A 32 7.92 -8.71 0.54
CA GLU A 32 7.80 -7.82 -0.63
C GLU A 32 8.72 -6.60 -0.49
N ILE A 33 8.68 -5.95 0.68
CA ILE A 33 9.54 -4.80 0.99
C ILE A 33 11.02 -5.22 0.93
N TYR A 34 11.39 -6.34 1.56
CA TYR A 34 12.75 -6.85 1.53
C TYR A 34 13.24 -7.13 0.10
N SER A 35 12.43 -7.77 -0.74
CA SER A 35 12.73 -8.06 -2.14
C SER A 35 12.97 -6.77 -2.94
N CYS A 36 12.10 -5.77 -2.78
CA CYS A 36 12.26 -4.46 -3.40
C CYS A 36 13.54 -3.75 -2.96
N LEU A 37 13.84 -3.72 -1.66
CA LEU A 37 15.04 -3.08 -1.13
C LEU A 37 16.31 -3.73 -1.66
N ARG A 38 16.35 -5.07 -1.72
CA ARG A 38 17.49 -5.82 -2.26
C ARG A 38 17.75 -5.48 -3.73
N ASN A 39 16.71 -5.40 -4.55
CA ASN A 39 16.85 -5.11 -5.98
C ASN A 39 17.31 -3.67 -6.24
N ASN A 40 16.80 -2.68 -5.48
CA ASN A 40 17.14 -1.27 -5.68
C ASN A 40 18.61 -0.92 -5.40
N ASN A 41 19.30 -1.70 -4.57
CA ASN A 41 20.72 -1.44 -4.23
C ASN A 41 21.71 -1.90 -5.31
N SER A 42 21.25 -2.58 -6.37
CA SER A 42 22.09 -3.08 -7.46
C SER A 42 22.19 -2.08 -8.62
N ASN A 43 23.05 -1.07 -8.48
CA ASN A 43 23.27 0.00 -9.48
C ASN A 43 24.00 -0.45 -10.77
N SER A 44 24.44 -1.71 -10.85
CA SER A 44 25.20 -2.23 -11.99
C SER A 44 24.31 -3.12 -12.86
N GLN A 45 23.86 -2.60 -14.01
CA GLN A 45 22.95 -3.27 -14.96
C GLN A 45 23.45 -4.65 -15.43
N GLU A 46 24.74 -4.94 -15.33
CA GLU A 46 25.33 -6.23 -15.73
C GLU A 46 25.33 -7.27 -14.61
N GLN A 47 25.26 -6.87 -13.33
CA GLN A 47 25.12 -7.80 -12.20
C GLN A 47 23.65 -8.14 -11.88
N GLN A 48 22.69 -7.38 -12.43
CA GLN A 48 21.25 -7.61 -12.22
C GLN A 48 20.76 -8.96 -12.76
N GLN A 49 21.42 -9.54 -13.78
CA GLN A 49 21.04 -10.85 -14.32
C GLN A 49 21.49 -12.04 -13.43
N GLN A 50 22.43 -11.83 -12.52
CA GLN A 50 23.00 -12.91 -11.69
C GLN A 50 22.53 -12.89 -10.23
N GLN A 51 21.87 -11.81 -9.78
CA GLN A 51 21.23 -11.79 -8.47
C GLN A 51 19.92 -12.57 -8.54
N GLN A 52 19.94 -13.79 -8.01
CA GLN A 52 18.78 -14.68 -7.95
C GLN A 52 17.58 -13.95 -7.35
N GLN A 53 16.54 -13.75 -8.14
CA GLN A 53 15.26 -13.21 -7.68
C GLN A 53 14.74 -14.06 -6.52
N LEU A 54 14.30 -13.40 -5.46
CA LEU A 54 13.70 -14.06 -4.30
C LEU A 54 12.46 -14.85 -4.73
N ARG A 55 12.41 -16.14 -4.42
CA ARG A 55 11.28 -17.03 -4.72
C ARG A 55 10.50 -17.34 -3.46
N LEU A 56 9.22 -17.02 -3.47
CA LEU A 56 8.30 -17.28 -2.38
C LEU A 56 7.33 -18.40 -2.78
N TYR A 57 7.26 -19.44 -1.96
CA TYR A 57 6.30 -20.54 -2.07
C TYR A 57 5.37 -20.51 -0.87
N LEU A 58 4.07 -20.37 -1.11
CA LEU A 58 3.06 -20.47 -0.07
C LEU A 58 2.45 -21.86 -0.13
N THR A 59 2.40 -22.55 1.00
CA THR A 59 1.64 -23.80 1.10
C THR A 59 0.28 -23.47 1.66
N LEU A 60 -0.78 -23.81 0.92
CA LEU A 60 -2.15 -23.73 1.41
C LEU A 60 -2.84 -25.06 1.15
N PHE A 61 -3.65 -25.50 2.11
CA PHE A 61 -4.53 -26.64 1.91
C PHE A 61 -5.76 -26.23 1.11
N GLU A 62 -6.00 -26.89 -0.01
CA GLU A 62 -7.19 -26.67 -0.83
C GLU A 62 -8.48 -26.99 -0.06
N ALA A 63 -9.51 -26.18 -0.29
CA ALA A 63 -10.83 -26.30 0.33
C ALA A 63 -10.79 -26.30 1.88
N SER A 64 -9.78 -25.63 2.45
CA SER A 64 -9.55 -25.58 3.89
C SER A 64 -10.05 -24.28 4.52
N ALA A 65 -10.17 -24.29 5.85
CA ALA A 65 -10.45 -23.09 6.63
C ALA A 65 -9.28 -22.08 6.58
N GLU A 66 -8.05 -22.57 6.44
CA GLU A 66 -6.84 -21.75 6.32
C GLU A 66 -6.86 -20.93 5.03
N GLU A 67 -7.07 -21.59 3.89
CA GLU A 67 -7.21 -20.93 2.58
C GLU A 67 -8.29 -19.85 2.62
N LYS A 68 -9.47 -20.20 3.14
CA LYS A 68 -10.59 -19.25 3.25
C LYS A 68 -10.24 -18.05 4.13
N THR A 69 -9.48 -18.25 5.19
CA THR A 69 -9.08 -17.19 6.11
C THR A 69 -8.05 -16.27 5.47
N PHE A 70 -7.08 -16.84 4.75
CA PHE A 70 -6.10 -16.09 3.98
C PHE A 70 -6.76 -15.24 2.89
N LEU A 71 -7.60 -15.84 2.03
CA LEU A 71 -8.32 -15.11 0.97
C LEU A 71 -9.17 -13.97 1.52
N LYS A 72 -9.96 -14.24 2.59
CA LYS A 72 -10.77 -13.20 3.22
C LYS A 72 -9.94 -12.04 3.77
N SER A 73 -8.74 -12.32 4.28
CA SER A 73 -7.84 -11.28 4.80
C SER A 73 -7.35 -10.39 3.66
N VAL A 74 -6.98 -10.99 2.52
CA VAL A 74 -6.60 -10.27 1.30
C VAL A 74 -7.76 -9.42 0.75
N GLU A 75 -8.96 -9.99 0.63
CA GLU A 75 -10.16 -9.27 0.17
C GLU A 75 -10.51 -8.08 1.09
N ARG A 76 -10.36 -8.28 2.41
CA ARG A 76 -10.57 -7.22 3.41
C ARG A 76 -9.56 -6.10 3.25
N GLU A 77 -8.29 -6.42 3.01
CA GLU A 77 -7.25 -5.42 2.75
C GLU A 77 -7.58 -4.63 1.47
N GLN A 78 -7.87 -5.32 0.36
CA GLN A 78 -8.22 -4.70 -0.91
C GLN A 78 -9.43 -3.75 -0.77
N SER A 79 -10.55 -4.24 -0.22
CA SER A 79 -11.77 -3.45 -0.08
C SER A 79 -11.58 -2.24 0.86
N SER A 80 -10.72 -2.35 1.87
CA SER A 80 -10.40 -1.23 2.76
C SER A 80 -9.64 -0.13 2.00
N PHE A 81 -8.68 -0.50 1.17
CA PHE A 81 -7.95 0.46 0.33
C PHE A 81 -8.85 1.09 -0.73
N GLU A 82 -9.68 0.31 -1.42
CA GLU A 82 -10.63 0.84 -2.41
C GLU A 82 -11.57 1.89 -1.80
N ARG A 83 -12.10 1.60 -0.60
CA ARG A 83 -12.94 2.56 0.15
C ARG A 83 -12.18 3.83 0.50
N LEU A 84 -10.93 3.72 0.97
CA LEU A 84 -10.11 4.87 1.32
C LEU A 84 -9.77 5.72 0.09
N ILE A 85 -9.45 5.08 -1.03
CA ILE A 85 -9.19 5.74 -2.31
C ILE A 85 -10.44 6.47 -2.80
N HIS A 86 -11.60 5.81 -2.77
CA HIS A 86 -12.87 6.43 -3.16
C HIS A 86 -13.23 7.62 -2.27
N HIS A 87 -13.09 7.47 -0.95
CA HIS A 87 -13.33 8.55 0.00
C HIS A 87 -12.39 9.74 -0.25
N LYS A 88 -11.09 9.49 -0.42
CA LYS A 88 -10.10 10.54 -0.73
C LYS A 88 -10.41 11.25 -2.05
N LYS A 89 -10.88 10.52 -3.08
CA LYS A 89 -11.27 11.10 -4.37
C LYS A 89 -12.49 12.03 -4.24
N THR A 90 -13.44 11.69 -3.37
CA THR A 90 -14.67 12.47 -3.17
C THR A 90 -14.50 13.58 -2.12
N MET A 91 -13.44 13.53 -1.31
CA MET A 91 -13.16 14.53 -0.27
C MET A 91 -13.00 15.92 -0.91
N PRO A 92 -13.79 16.93 -0.49
CA PRO A 92 -13.59 18.31 -0.92
C PRO A 92 -12.19 18.80 -0.54
N LEU A 93 -11.60 19.63 -1.40
CA LEU A 93 -10.34 20.30 -1.10
C LEU A 93 -10.48 21.07 0.23
N PRO A 94 -9.53 20.90 1.16
CA PRO A 94 -9.62 21.59 2.43
C PRO A 94 -9.50 23.10 2.24
N VAL A 95 -10.33 23.85 2.98
CA VAL A 95 -10.51 25.31 2.86
C VAL A 95 -9.22 26.12 3.07
N TYR A 96 -8.17 25.52 3.65
CA TYR A 96 -6.89 26.19 3.89
C TYR A 96 -6.15 26.58 2.59
N THR A 97 -6.51 26.01 1.43
CA THR A 97 -5.96 26.44 0.14
C THR A 97 -6.70 27.64 -0.47
N LEU A 98 -7.85 28.04 0.07
CA LEU A 98 -8.54 29.26 -0.31
C LEU A 98 -8.11 30.40 0.64
N SER A 99 -6.81 30.73 0.63
CA SER A 99 -6.38 32.08 1.00
C SER A 99 -6.68 33.04 -0.14
N GLY A 100 -7.93 33.04 -0.61
CA GLY A 100 -8.50 34.18 -1.30
C GLY A 100 -8.80 35.19 -0.21
N THR A 101 -8.06 36.30 -0.20
CA THR A 101 -8.30 37.43 0.70
C THR A 101 -9.80 37.70 0.79
N THR A 102 -10.32 37.96 2.00
CA THR A 102 -11.74 38.19 2.33
C THR A 102 -12.50 39.09 1.34
N GLN A 103 -11.78 39.93 0.60
CA GLN A 103 -12.27 40.82 -0.44
C GLN A 103 -12.88 40.11 -1.68
N GLU A 104 -12.34 38.96 -2.12
CA GLU A 104 -12.87 38.27 -3.33
C GLU A 104 -14.15 37.48 -3.04
N MET A 105 -14.32 36.93 -1.84
CA MET A 105 -15.56 36.27 -1.42
C MET A 105 -16.74 37.25 -1.26
N GLN A 106 -16.48 38.51 -0.87
CA GLN A 106 -17.52 39.54 -0.77
C GLN A 106 -18.00 40.01 -2.14
N LEU A 107 -17.12 40.03 -3.16
CA LEU A 107 -17.47 40.43 -4.52
C LEU A 107 -18.37 39.40 -5.22
N ALA A 108 -18.18 38.09 -4.98
CA ALA A 108 -19.00 37.04 -5.59
C ALA A 108 -20.44 36.96 -5.04
N ASN A 109 -20.66 37.36 -3.78
CA ASN A 109 -22.00 37.33 -3.16
C ASN A 109 -22.91 38.47 -3.65
N ASN A 110 -22.34 39.58 -4.12
CA ASN A 110 -23.10 40.75 -4.53
C ASN A 110 -23.65 40.64 -5.97
N SER A 111 -23.05 39.80 -6.81
CA SER A 111 -23.54 39.52 -8.17
C SER A 111 -24.76 38.59 -8.24
N ALA A 112 -25.04 37.83 -7.18
CA ALA A 112 -26.20 36.93 -7.13
C ALA A 112 -27.50 37.61 -6.67
N SER A 113 -27.42 38.80 -6.05
CA SER A 113 -28.59 39.52 -5.52
C SER A 113 -29.28 40.44 -6.53
N SER A 114 -28.75 40.60 -7.76
CA SER A 114 -29.26 41.57 -8.75
C SER A 114 -30.14 40.97 -9.85
N THR A 115 -30.45 39.66 -9.84
CA THR A 115 -31.20 38.98 -10.92
C THR A 115 -32.68 38.73 -10.57
N TYR A 116 -33.18 39.26 -9.46
CA TYR A 116 -34.59 39.19 -9.08
C TYR A 116 -35.15 40.59 -8.83
N ALA A 117 -35.35 41.36 -9.91
CA ALA A 117 -36.19 42.56 -9.93
C ALA A 117 -36.85 42.68 -11.31
#